data_AF-A0A2N5TRM7-F1
#
_entry.id   AF-A0A2N5TRM7-F1
#
_cell.length_a   1.000
_cell.length_b   1.000
_cell.length_c   1.000
_cell.angle_alpha   90.00
_cell.angle_beta   90.00
_cell.angle_gamma   90.00
#
_symmetry.space_group_name_H-M   'P 1'
#
loop_
_entity.id
_entity.type
_entity.pdbx_description
1 polymer ?
#
loop_
_entity_poly.entity_id
_entity_poly.type
_entity_poly.pdbx_seq_one_letter_code
_entity_poly.pdbx_strand_id
1 'polypeptide(L)'
;MFDGNNFTAFLKRYEREARVFELDEYAMAMQIGRFVKTEELKQELEAMDGYDDAQWDILRPAMMELWGERDNTILHTQQDLIDLSGIKQRKED
;
A
#
# COMPACT_ATOMS: atom_id res chain seq x y z
N MET A 1 -0.82 -7.27 -8.71
CA MET A 1 -1.24 -5.89 -8.98
C MET A 1 -1.78 -5.30 -7.69
N PHE A 2 -1.29 -4.14 -7.30
CA PHE A 2 -1.67 -3.38 -6.11
C PHE A 2 -2.74 -2.35 -6.46
N ASP A 3 -3.82 -2.29 -5.67
CA ASP A 3 -4.97 -1.41 -5.89
C ASP A 3 -5.30 -0.54 -4.66
N GLY A 4 -4.34 -0.37 -3.76
CA GLY A 4 -4.50 0.43 -2.55
C GLY A 4 -4.85 -0.39 -1.31
N ASN A 5 -5.18 -1.69 -1.47
CA ASN A 5 -5.51 -2.56 -0.34
C ASN A 5 -4.43 -3.62 -0.08
N ASN A 6 -4.17 -3.89 1.20
CA ASN A 6 -3.29 -4.97 1.66
C ASN A 6 -1.88 -4.90 1.03
N PHE A 7 -1.29 -3.70 1.09
CA PHE A 7 0.03 -3.37 0.56
C PHE A 7 1.12 -4.31 1.10
N THR A 8 1.09 -4.64 2.38
CA THR A 8 2.04 -5.55 3.03
C THR A 8 2.04 -6.93 2.37
N ALA A 9 0.86 -7.47 2.07
CA ALA A 9 0.74 -8.76 1.39
C ALA A 9 1.21 -8.68 -0.08
N PHE A 10 0.89 -7.56 -0.76
CA PHE A 10 1.38 -7.29 -2.11
C PHE A 10 2.92 -7.24 -2.15
N LEU A 11 3.53 -6.43 -1.29
CA LEU A 11 4.98 -6.22 -1.25
C LEU A 11 5.71 -7.52 -0.92
N LYS A 12 5.23 -8.28 0.06
CA LYS A 12 5.80 -9.60 0.39
C LYS A 12 5.79 -10.56 -0.78
N ARG A 13 4.72 -10.56 -1.59
CA ARG A 13 4.65 -11.39 -2.81
C ARG A 13 5.61 -10.88 -3.86
N TYR A 14 5.68 -9.56 -4.07
CA TYR A 14 6.57 -8.93 -5.01
C TYR A 14 8.04 -9.27 -4.73
N GLU A 15 8.50 -9.08 -3.49
CA GLU A 15 9.87 -9.41 -3.05
C GLU A 15 10.19 -10.91 -3.20
N ARG A 16 9.21 -11.78 -2.93
CA ARG A 16 9.38 -13.22 -3.11
C ARG A 16 9.62 -13.58 -4.57
N GLU A 17 8.84 -13.03 -5.50
CA GLU A 17 9.02 -13.28 -6.93
C GLU A 17 10.34 -12.68 -7.41
N ALA A 18 10.68 -11.46 -6.99
CA ALA A 18 11.97 -10.82 -7.30
C ALA A 18 13.16 -11.71 -6.92
N ARG A 19 13.10 -12.37 -5.75
CA ARG A 19 14.10 -13.36 -5.33
C ARG A 19 14.13 -14.61 -6.22
N VAL A 20 12.98 -15.12 -6.67
CA VAL A 20 12.90 -16.28 -7.58
C VAL A 20 13.54 -15.96 -8.94
N PHE A 21 13.38 -14.73 -9.41
CA PHE A 21 13.94 -14.25 -10.67
C PHE A 21 15.32 -13.59 -10.51
N GLU A 22 15.92 -13.64 -9.32
CA GLU A 22 17.24 -13.06 -9.00
C GLU A 22 17.36 -11.58 -9.42
N LEU A 23 16.28 -10.82 -9.26
CA LEU A 23 16.29 -9.38 -9.52
C LEU A 23 17.13 -8.66 -8.47
N ASP A 24 17.92 -7.69 -8.91
CA ASP A 24 18.56 -6.74 -8.03
C ASP A 24 17.59 -5.63 -7.59
N GLU A 25 18.00 -4.88 -6.57
CA GLU A 25 17.22 -3.80 -5.97
C GLU A 25 16.86 -2.71 -6.98
N TYR A 26 17.79 -2.36 -7.87
CA TYR A 26 17.55 -1.39 -8.95
C TYR A 26 16.43 -1.86 -9.88
N ALA A 27 16.48 -3.11 -10.34
CA ALA A 27 15.45 -3.70 -11.18
C ALA A 27 14.10 -3.79 -10.47
N MET A 28 14.09 -3.99 -9.15
CA MET A 28 12.87 -3.96 -8.35
C MET A 28 12.24 -2.57 -8.35
N ALA A 29 13.00 -1.53 -8.00
CA ALA A 29 12.49 -0.16 -7.98
C ALA A 29 11.97 0.28 -9.36
N MET A 30 12.68 -0.07 -10.44
CA MET A 30 12.26 0.23 -11.82
C MET A 30 10.95 -0.46 -12.25
N GLN A 31 10.63 -1.62 -11.70
CA GLN A 31 9.50 -2.43 -12.16
C GLN A 31 8.24 -2.25 -11.31
N ILE A 32 8.35 -1.83 -10.05
CA ILE A 32 7.22 -1.86 -9.12
C ILE A 32 6.02 -1.03 -9.59
N GLY A 33 6.26 0.12 -10.25
CA GLY A 33 5.19 0.96 -10.80
C GLY A 33 4.29 0.26 -11.83
N ARG A 34 4.79 -0.77 -12.52
CA ARG A 34 4.00 -1.57 -13.47
C ARG A 34 2.90 -2.38 -12.79
N PHE A 35 3.05 -2.63 -11.49
CA PHE A 35 2.12 -3.43 -10.72
C PHE A 35 1.09 -2.59 -9.98
N VAL A 36 1.16 -1.26 -10.07
CA VAL A 36 0.20 -0.32 -9.48
C VAL A 36 -0.98 -0.08 -10.44
N LYS A 37 -2.22 -0.26 -9.96
CA LYS A 37 -3.41 -0.27 -10.84
C LYS A 37 -3.95 1.11 -11.21
N THR A 38 -3.97 2.07 -10.29
CA THR A 38 -4.63 3.37 -10.50
C THR A 38 -3.61 4.47 -10.75
N GLU A 39 -3.99 5.49 -11.50
CA GLU A 39 -3.12 6.66 -11.74
C GLU A 39 -2.83 7.43 -10.45
N GLU A 40 -3.79 7.51 -9.52
CA GLU A 40 -3.60 8.13 -8.21
C GLU A 40 -2.47 7.45 -7.42
N LEU A 41 -2.47 6.11 -7.36
CA LEU A 41 -1.41 5.36 -6.68
C LEU A 41 -0.06 5.46 -7.40
N LYS A 42 -0.06 5.62 -8.73
CA LYS A 42 1.18 5.87 -9.48
C LYS A 42 1.74 7.24 -9.15
N GLN A 43 0.91 8.27 -9.10
CA GLN A 43 1.33 9.62 -8.70
C GLN A 43 1.87 9.63 -7.26
N GLU A 44 1.22 8.91 -6.35
CA GLU A 44 1.75 8.73 -4.99
C GLU A 44 3.13 8.05 -5.01
N LEU A 45 3.30 6.98 -5.80
CA LEU A 45 4.56 6.27 -5.94
C LEU A 45 5.68 7.13 -6.54
N GLU A 46 5.37 7.87 -7.61
CA GLU A 46 6.30 8.77 -8.31
C GLU A 46 6.77 9.92 -7.41
N ALA A 47 5.97 10.30 -6.43
CA ALA A 47 6.32 11.33 -5.44
C ALA A 47 7.14 10.81 -4.25
N MET A 48 7.39 9.51 -4.13
CA MET A 48 8.14 8.93 -3.01
C MET A 48 9.65 9.05 -3.18
N ASP A 49 10.33 9.28 -2.06
CA ASP A 49 11.79 9.29 -2.03
C ASP A 49 12.37 7.98 -2.57
N GLY A 50 13.39 8.08 -3.42
CA GLY A 50 14.06 6.95 -4.05
C GLY A 50 13.35 6.37 -5.28
N TYR A 51 12.18 6.87 -5.68
CA TYR A 51 11.51 6.41 -6.91
C TYR A 51 12.31 6.81 -8.16
N ASP A 52 12.57 8.10 -8.34
CA ASP A 52 13.22 8.64 -9.55
C ASP A 52 14.62 8.07 -9.77
N ASP A 53 15.37 7.84 -8.69
CA ASP A 53 16.73 7.30 -8.71
C ASP A 53 16.77 5.76 -8.61
N ALA A 54 15.61 5.10 -8.57
CA ALA A 54 15.47 3.65 -8.42
C ALA A 54 16.21 3.06 -7.20
N GLN A 55 16.21 3.80 -6.09
CA GLN A 55 16.84 3.43 -4.83
C GLN A 55 15.86 2.62 -3.97
N TRP A 56 15.86 1.30 -4.14
CA TRP A 56 14.92 0.41 -3.44
C TRP A 56 15.02 0.49 -1.92
N ASP A 57 16.22 0.67 -1.37
CA ASP A 57 16.48 0.80 0.06
C ASP A 57 15.82 2.04 0.68
N ILE A 58 15.55 3.07 -0.13
CA ILE A 58 14.80 4.28 0.25
C ILE A 58 13.31 4.16 -0.13
N LEU A 59 13.02 3.67 -1.33
CA LEU A 59 11.66 3.58 -1.86
C LEU A 59 10.81 2.58 -1.06
N ARG A 60 11.37 1.42 -0.68
CA ARG A 60 10.68 0.38 0.08
C ARG A 60 10.13 0.90 1.42
N PRO A 61 10.92 1.53 2.31
CA PRO A 61 10.38 2.07 3.55
C PRO A 61 9.38 3.19 3.30
N ALA A 62 9.57 4.07 2.31
CA ALA A 62 8.60 5.11 1.98
C ALA A 62 7.22 4.54 1.58
N MET A 63 7.19 3.51 0.74
CA MET A 63 5.95 2.80 0.41
C MET A 63 5.31 2.15 1.64
N MET A 64 6.11 1.56 2.53
CA MET A 64 5.60 0.95 3.76
C MET A 64 5.03 1.98 4.74
N GLU A 65 5.64 3.15 4.85
CA GLU A 65 5.15 4.24 5.68
C GLU A 65 3.78 4.75 5.18
N LEU A 66 3.66 5.05 3.87
CA LEU A 66 2.40 5.61 3.35
C LEU A 66 1.30 4.56 3.19
N TRP A 67 1.62 3.38 2.66
CA TRP A 67 0.61 2.39 2.28
C TRP A 67 0.50 1.23 3.26
N GLY A 68 1.57 0.91 3.99
CA GLY A 68 1.51 -0.10 5.06
C GLY A 68 0.64 0.35 6.23
N GLU A 69 0.56 1.66 6.51
CA GLU A 69 -0.39 2.19 7.50
C GLU A 69 -1.85 2.04 7.04
N ARG A 70 -2.12 2.19 5.74
CA ARG A 70 -3.47 2.03 5.15
C ARG A 70 -3.99 0.61 5.28
N ASP A 71 -3.14 -0.40 5.39
CA ASP A 71 -3.57 -1.78 5.67
C ASP A 71 -4.35 -1.89 6.98
N ASN A 72 -4.09 -1.00 7.94
CA ASN A 72 -4.83 -0.95 9.21
C ASN A 72 -6.16 -0.20 9.12
N THR A 73 -6.42 0.56 8.05
CA THR A 73 -7.64 1.38 7.90
C THR A 73 -8.88 0.62 7.42
N ILE A 74 -8.75 -0.63 6.97
CA ILE A 74 -9.90 -1.49 6.65
C ILE A 74 -10.73 -1.83 7.91
N LEU A 75 -10.20 -1.55 9.11
CA LEU A 75 -10.91 -1.75 10.38
C LEU A 75 -12.06 -0.77 10.63
N HIS A 76 -12.22 0.31 9.85
CA HIS A 76 -13.35 1.22 10.03
C HIS A 76 -14.53 0.79 9.15
N THR A 77 -15.29 -0.17 9.65
CA THR A 77 -16.60 -0.52 9.12
C THR A 77 -17.57 0.66 9.28
N GLN A 78 -18.71 0.62 8.57
CA GLN A 78 -19.81 1.58 8.84
C GLN A 78 -20.21 1.59 10.33
N GLN A 79 -20.04 0.47 11.04
CA GLN A 79 -20.28 0.38 12.47
C GLN A 79 -19.30 1.24 13.27
N ASP A 80 -18.03 1.31 12.89
CA ASP A 80 -17.05 2.17 13.57
C ASP A 80 -17.38 3.66 13.40
N LEU A 81 -17.94 4.05 12.25
CA LEU A 81 -18.45 5.41 12.04
C LEU A 81 -19.72 5.69 12.86
N ILE A 82 -20.61 4.70 13.00
CA ILE A 82 -21.81 4.80 13.85
C ILE A 82 -21.42 4.92 15.33
N ASP A 83 -20.44 4.13 15.76
CA ASP A 83 -19.96 4.11 17.14
C ASP A 83 -19.21 5.41 17.48
N LEU A 84 -18.40 5.95 16.55
CA LEU A 84 -17.73 7.25 16.68
C LEU A 84 -18.72 8.43 16.70
N SER A 85 -19.80 8.35 15.92
CA SER A 85 -20.83 9.40 15.88
C SER A 85 -21.76 9.39 17.09
N GLY A 86 -21.64 8.42 18.00
CA GLY A 86 -22.43 8.32 19.22
C GLY A 86 -23.91 8.01 18.97
N ILE A 87 -24.27 7.57 17.76
CA ILE A 87 -25.64 7.22 17.39
C ILE A 87 -25.97 5.86 18.01
N LYS A 88 -26.51 5.87 19.23
CA LYS A 88 -27.11 4.66 19.80
C LYS A 88 -28.28 4.24 18.91
N GLN A 89 -28.24 3.02 18.37
CA GLN A 89 -29.42 2.41 17.77
C GLN A 89 -30.52 2.36 18.85
N ARG A 90 -31.53 3.23 18.72
CA ARG A 90 -32.79 3.07 19.44
C ARG A 90 -33.37 1.75 18.97
N LYS A 91 -33.35 0.74 19.84
CA LYS A 91 -34.24 -0.41 19.70
C LYS A 91 -35.64 0.12 19.94
N GLU A 92 -36.46 0.14 18.89
CA GLU A 92 -37.90 0.35 19.02
C GLU A 92 -38.50 -0.96 19.54
N ASP A 93 -39.32 -0.82 20.59
CA ASP A 93 -40.02 -1.89 21.31
C ASP A 93 -41.18 -2.50 20.49
#